data_AF-A0A6G7SWH5-F1
#
_entry.id   AF-A0A6G7SWH5-F1
#
_cell.length_a   1.000
_cell.length_b   1.000
_cell.length_c   1.000
_cell.angle_alpha   90.00
_cell.angle_beta   90.00
_cell.angle_gamma   90.00
#
_symmetry.space_group_name_H-M   'P 1'
#
loop_
_entity.id
_entity.type
_entity.pdbx_description
1 polymer ?
#
loop_
_entity_poly.entity_id
_entity_poly.type
_entity_poly.pdbx_seq_one_letter_code
_entity_poly.pdbx_strand_id
1 'polypeptide(L)'
;MDTAKVRSTGDDMKALSSDTQRRLSHSLDSSQDVYFDALFWKSGNAVMSCRTAWQDHMIELAKKMGELGQRLQDSADGYDAADQEAVARLRAGMQDLGRH
;
A
#
# COMPACT_ATOMS: atom_id res chain seq x y z
N MET A 1 -6.93 14.45 -15.38
CA MET A 1 -6.17 13.40 -14.65
C MET A 1 -6.63 12.07 -15.20
N ASP A 2 -5.72 11.14 -15.48
CA ASP A 2 -6.06 9.81 -16.02
C ASP A 2 -6.34 8.87 -14.85
N THR A 3 -7.61 8.73 -14.47
CA THR A 3 -8.08 7.93 -13.33
C THR A 3 -7.76 6.44 -13.52
N ALA A 4 -7.73 5.96 -14.77
CA ALA A 4 -7.32 4.58 -15.08
C ALA A 4 -5.86 4.31 -14.73
N LYS A 5 -4.94 5.23 -15.09
CA LYS A 5 -3.52 5.11 -14.69
C LYS A 5 -3.31 5.19 -13.19
N VAL A 6 -4.08 6.03 -12.50
CA VAL A 6 -4.01 6.17 -11.03
C VAL A 6 -4.48 4.89 -10.35
N ARG A 7 -5.57 4.28 -10.86
CA ARG A 7 -6.05 2.99 -10.38
C ARG A 7 -5.02 1.87 -10.58
N SER A 8 -4.42 1.79 -11.78
CA SER A 8 -3.34 0.86 -12.09
C SER A 8 -2.13 1.05 -11.17
N THR A 9 -1.73 2.29 -10.90
CA THR A 9 -0.63 2.58 -9.96
C THR A 9 -0.96 2.09 -8.55
N GLY A 10 -2.22 2.28 -8.12
CA GLY A 10 -2.69 1.76 -6.85
C GLY A 10 -2.60 0.23 -6.78
N ASP A 11 -2.96 -0.48 -7.85
CA ASP A 11 -2.84 -1.95 -7.92
C ASP A 11 -1.38 -2.40 -7.85
N ASP A 12 -0.49 -1.75 -8.61
CA ASP A 12 0.95 -2.04 -8.60
C ASP A 12 1.54 -1.82 -7.19
N MET A 13 1.14 -0.76 -6.50
CA MET A 13 1.58 -0.49 -5.13
C MET A 13 1.09 -1.54 -4.12
N LYS A 14 -0.15 -2.03 -4.26
CA LYS A 14 -0.67 -3.11 -3.43
C LYS A 14 0.10 -4.41 -3.68
N ALA A 15 0.33 -4.76 -4.95
CA ALA A 15 1.09 -5.95 -5.32
C ALA A 15 2.53 -5.89 -4.81
N LEU A 16 3.21 -4.75 -5.00
CA LEU A 16 4.56 -4.50 -4.49
C LEU A 16 4.61 -4.57 -2.97
N SER A 17 3.63 -3.99 -2.28
CA SER A 17 3.51 -4.08 -0.82
C SER A 17 3.42 -5.54 -0.35
N SER A 18 2.54 -6.34 -0.95
CA SER A 18 2.39 -7.75 -0.61
C SER A 18 3.66 -8.57 -0.89
N ASP A 19 4.33 -8.33 -2.02
CA ASP A 19 5.60 -8.99 -2.33
C ASP A 19 6.70 -8.62 -1.33
N THR A 20 6.80 -7.32 -1.03
CA THR A 20 7.79 -6.78 -0.11
C THR A 20 7.58 -7.33 1.30
N GLN A 21 6.35 -7.35 1.82
CA GLN A 21 6.03 -7.93 3.13
C GLN A 21 6.49 -9.39 3.22
N ARG A 22 6.14 -10.22 2.23
CA ARG A 22 6.54 -11.63 2.18
C ARG A 22 8.05 -11.80 2.18
N ARG A 23 8.79 -10.97 1.43
CA ARG A 23 10.26 -11.03 1.40
C ARG A 23 10.88 -10.58 2.74
N LEU A 24 10.33 -9.54 3.36
CA LEU A 24 10.81 -9.01 4.63
C LEU A 24 10.61 -9.99 5.80
N SER A 25 9.48 -10.71 5.83
CA SER A 25 9.17 -11.71 6.86
C SER A 25 10.22 -12.79 7.03
N HIS A 26 11.06 -13.03 6.01
CA HIS A 26 12.10 -14.06 6.03
C HIS A 26 13.53 -13.53 5.85
N SER A 27 13.68 -12.22 5.64
CA SER A 27 14.96 -11.61 5.26
C SER A 27 16.08 -11.73 6.30
N LEU A 28 15.73 -11.99 7.57
CA LEU A 28 16.68 -12.11 8.69
C LEU A 28 16.56 -13.45 9.41
N ASP A 29 16.01 -14.49 8.78
CA ASP A 29 15.80 -15.81 9.42
C ASP A 29 17.12 -16.46 9.87
N SER A 30 18.20 -16.27 9.12
CA SER A 30 19.54 -16.76 9.49
C SER A 30 20.13 -16.10 10.74
N SER A 31 19.54 -14.99 11.23
CA SER A 31 19.99 -14.40 12.50
C SER A 31 19.67 -15.30 13.70
N GLN A 32 18.76 -16.26 13.52
CA GLN A 32 18.46 -17.26 14.53
C GLN A 32 19.64 -18.23 14.74
N ASP A 33 20.40 -18.56 13.70
CA ASP A 33 21.61 -19.38 13.83
C ASP A 33 22.68 -18.63 14.63
N VAL A 34 22.89 -17.34 14.32
CA VAL A 34 23.80 -16.46 15.07
C VAL A 34 23.40 -16.33 16.53
N TYR A 35 22.09 -16.29 16.82
CA TYR A 35 21.58 -16.31 18.19
C TYR A 35 21.96 -17.59 18.93
N PHE A 36 21.79 -18.75 18.31
CA PHE A 36 22.15 -20.02 18.93
C PHE A 36 23.66 -20.17 19.15
N ASP A 37 24.48 -19.75 18.18
CA ASP A 37 25.94 -19.76 18.29
C ASP A 37 26.45 -18.83 19.42
N ALA A 38 25.71 -17.76 19.72
CA ALA A 38 26.05 -16.76 20.72
C ALA A 38 25.08 -16.73 21.91
N LEU A 39 24.37 -17.83 22.21
CA LEU A 39 23.26 -17.87 23.16
C LEU A 39 23.60 -17.31 24.55
N PHE A 40 24.81 -17.60 25.04
CA PHE A 40 25.29 -17.16 26.35
C PHE A 40 25.97 -15.77 26.33
N TRP A 41 26.06 -15.15 25.16
CA TRP A 41 26.61 -13.82 24.98
C TRP A 41 25.47 -12.80 24.89
N LYS A 42 25.70 -11.61 25.46
CA LYS A 42 24.74 -10.49 25.32
C LYS A 42 24.46 -10.14 23.86
N SER A 43 25.44 -10.34 22.98
CA SER A 43 25.31 -10.10 21.54
C SER A 43 24.25 -11.00 20.89
N GLY A 44 24.11 -12.27 21.29
CA GLY A 44 23.09 -13.17 20.73
C GLY A 44 21.68 -12.62 20.95
N ASN A 45 21.35 -12.25 22.20
CA ASN A 45 20.06 -11.63 22.52
C ASN A 45 19.84 -10.30 21.77
N ALA A 46 20.87 -9.46 21.67
CA ALA A 46 20.78 -8.20 20.95
C ALA A 46 20.48 -8.39 19.44
N VAL A 47 21.05 -9.44 18.82
CA VAL A 47 20.77 -9.80 17.43
C VAL A 47 19.31 -10.19 17.24
N MET A 48 18.74 -11.01 18.15
CA MET A 48 17.32 -11.36 18.07
C MET A 48 16.39 -10.17 18.25
N SER A 49 16.66 -9.30 19.22
CA SER A 49 15.87 -8.08 19.41
C SER A 49 15.95 -7.16 18.19
N CYS A 50 17.14 -7.02 17.61
CA CYS A 50 17.35 -6.22 16.40
C CYS A 50 16.60 -6.81 15.21
N ARG A 51 16.68 -8.13 14.99
CA ARG A 51 15.91 -8.85 13.97
C ARG A 51 14.42 -8.53 14.08
N THR A 52 13.83 -8.74 15.25
CA THR A 52 12.40 -8.53 15.47
C THR A 52 12.02 -7.08 15.20
N ALA A 53 12.70 -6.11 15.82
CA ALA A 53 12.40 -4.69 15.64
C ALA A 53 12.52 -4.25 14.18
N TRP A 54 13.53 -4.74 13.47
CA TRP A 54 13.74 -4.41 12.07
C TRP A 54 12.66 -5.02 11.17
N GLN A 55 12.35 -6.32 11.34
CA GLN A 55 11.35 -7.00 10.51
C GLN A 55 9.96 -6.40 10.72
N ASP A 56 9.58 -6.16 11.97
CA ASP A 56 8.30 -5.54 12.31
C ASP A 56 8.18 -4.16 11.66
N HIS A 57 9.21 -3.32 11.79
CA HIS A 57 9.21 -1.98 11.22
C HIS A 57 9.11 -1.98 9.70
N MET A 58 9.88 -2.85 9.03
CA MET A 58 9.89 -2.91 7.58
C MET A 58 8.59 -3.50 7.02
N ILE A 59 7.99 -4.48 7.70
CA ILE A 59 6.68 -5.03 7.34
C ILE A 59 5.61 -3.95 7.48
N GLU A 60 5.64 -3.17 8.57
CA GLU A 60 4.73 -2.03 8.76
C GLU A 60 4.89 -0.99 7.65
N LEU A 61 6.12 -0.66 7.27
CA LEU A 61 6.39 0.28 6.17
C LEU A 61 5.82 -0.23 4.84
N ALA A 62 6.03 -1.52 4.53
CA ALA A 62 5.46 -2.12 3.33
C ALA A 62 3.93 -2.11 3.36
N LYS A 63 3.30 -2.37 4.52
CA LYS A 63 1.85 -2.24 4.70
C LYS A 63 1.35 -0.82 4.40
N LYS A 64 2.04 0.21 4.90
CA LYS A 64 1.71 1.62 4.62
C LYS A 64 1.78 1.95 3.13
N MET A 65 2.69 1.33 2.38
CA MET A 65 2.71 1.47 0.91
C MET A 65 1.45 0.89 0.26
N GLY A 66 0.99 -0.28 0.70
CA GLY A 66 -0.27 -0.87 0.21
C GLY A 66 -1.50 -0.02 0.54
N GLU A 67 -1.55 0.55 1.76
CA GLU A 67 -2.61 1.47 2.17
C GLU A 67 -2.62 2.75 1.33
N LEU A 68 -1.45 3.28 0.97
CA LEU A 68 -1.35 4.42 0.05
C LEU A 68 -1.85 4.05 -1.36
N GLY A 69 -1.53 2.85 -1.84
CA GLY A 69 -2.07 2.31 -3.09
C GLY A 69 -3.60 2.23 -3.10
N GLN A 70 -4.21 1.82 -1.98
CA GLN A 70 -5.67 1.84 -1.82
C GLN A 70 -6.23 3.26 -1.91
N ARG A 71 -5.64 4.23 -1.21
CA ARG A 71 -6.12 5.62 -1.22
C ARG A 71 -6.06 6.25 -2.62
N LEU A 72 -5.08 5.86 -3.44
CA LEU A 72 -5.01 6.31 -4.83
C LEU A 72 -6.19 5.79 -5.64
N GLN A 73 -6.59 4.53 -5.45
CA GLN A 73 -7.76 3.96 -6.11
C GLN A 73 -9.05 4.65 -5.66
N ASP A 74 -9.23 4.81 -4.34
CA ASP A 74 -10.40 5.48 -3.77
C ASP A 74 -10.54 6.91 -4.33
N SER A 75 -9.40 7.60 -4.51
CA SER A 75 -9.37 8.94 -5.10
C SER A 75 -9.74 8.92 -6.59
N ALA A 76 -9.24 7.95 -7.35
CA ALA A 76 -9.58 7.79 -8.76
C ALA A 76 -11.07 7.52 -8.97
N ASP A 77 -11.65 6.65 -8.14
CA ASP A 77 -13.08 6.34 -8.15
C ASP A 77 -13.94 7.57 -7.78
N GLY A 78 -13.48 8.36 -6.80
CA GLY A 78 -14.13 9.63 -6.44
C GLY A 78 -14.13 10.65 -7.57
N TYR A 79 -13.05 10.75 -8.35
CA TYR A 79 -13.00 11.63 -9.52
C TYR A 79 -13.94 11.15 -10.64
N ASP A 80 -13.98 9.84 -10.93
CA ASP A 80 -14.88 9.28 -11.93
C ASP A 80 -16.35 9.52 -11.55
N ALA A 81 -16.70 9.38 -10.27
CA ALA A 81 -18.04 9.65 -9.77
C ALA A 81 -18.43 11.14 -9.92
N ALA A 82 -17.52 12.06 -9.59
CA ALA A 82 -17.75 13.49 -9.74
C ALA A 82 -17.93 13.91 -11.22
N ASP A 83 -17.16 13.31 -12.13
CA ASP A 83 -17.27 13.58 -13.57
C ASP A 83 -18.61 13.08 -14.13
N GLN A 84 -19.03 11.87 -13.75
CA GLN A 84 -20.34 11.33 -14.12
C GLN A 84 -21.49 12.20 -13.62
N GLU A 85 -21.39 12.71 -12.39
CA GLU A 85 -22.38 13.63 -11.84
C GLU A 85 -22.42 14.95 -12.62
N ALA A 86 -21.27 15.52 -12.96
CA ALA A 86 -21.19 16.74 -13.75
C ALA A 86 -21.83 16.57 -15.14
N VAL A 87 -21.56 15.45 -15.82
CA VAL A 87 -22.18 15.11 -17.12
C VAL A 87 -23.69 14.93 -16.99
N ALA A 88 -24.16 14.26 -15.94
CA ALA A 88 -25.59 14.09 -15.69
C ALA A 88 -26.30 15.44 -15.46
N ARG A 89 -25.71 16.31 -14.63
CA ARG A 89 -26.23 17.66 -14.39
C ARG A 89 -26.24 18.51 -15.66
N LEU A 90 -25.18 18.43 -16.48
CA LEU A 90 -25.10 19.14 -17.76
C LEU A 90 -26.20 18.67 -18.72
N ARG A 91 -26.39 17.36 -18.87
CA ARG A 91 -27.44 16.79 -19.73
C ARG A 91 -28.84 17.20 -19.26
N ALA A 92 -29.10 17.18 -17.96
CA ALA A 92 -30.37 17.63 -17.40
C ALA A 92 -30.63 19.11 -17.72
N GLY A 93 -29.65 19.99 -17.48
CA GLY A 93 -29.76 21.40 -17.82
C GLY A 93 -29.99 21.65 -19.32
N MET A 94 -29.33 20.90 -20.20
CA MET A 94 -29.57 20.98 -21.64
C MET A 94 -30.98 20.54 -22.05
N GLN A 95 -31.55 19.53 -21.39
CA GLN A 95 -32.92 19.08 -21.65
C GLN A 95 -33.95 20.11 -21.18
N ASP A 96 -33.69 20.77 -20.06
CA ASP A 96 -34.57 21.83 -19.54
C ASP A 96 -34.55 23.06 -20.46
N LEU A 97 -33.38 23.46 -20.98
CA LEU A 97 -33.25 24.56 -21.94
C LEU A 97 -33.96 24.29 -23.27
N GLY A 98 -34.00 23.03 -23.73
CA GLY A 98 -34.67 22.65 -24.99
C GLY A 98 -36.19 22.45 -24.87
N ARG A 99 -36.75 22.57 -23.65
CA ARG A 99 -38.20 22.50 -23.39
C ARG A 99 -38.88 23.87 -23.28
N HIS A 100 -38.13 24.95 -23.48
CA HIS A 100 -38.62 26.32 -23.64
C HIS A 100 -38.40 26.79 -25.08
#